data_AF-A0A2H0MX58-F1
#
_entry.id   AF-A0A2H0MX58-F1
#
_cell.length_a   1.000
_cell.length_b   1.000
_cell.length_c   1.000
_cell.angle_alpha   90.00
_cell.angle_beta   90.00
_cell.angle_gamma   90.00
#
_symmetry.space_group_name_H-M   'P 1'
#
loop_
_entity.id
_entity.type
_entity.pdbx_description
1 polymer ?
#
loop_
_entity_poly.entity_id
_entity_poly.type
_entity_poly.pdbx_seq_one_letter_code
_entity_poly.pdbx_strand_id
1 'polypeptide(L)' 'MMPLEKIIDTFWANGKDLKEEYKYHAAVTQLLADIRAVLDNSSPTAQAIDNKESWESIAQKAREEGLNDFASILSD' A
#
# COMPACT_ATOMS: atom_id res chain seq x y z
N MET A 1 15.12 3.74 7.94
CA MET A 1 14.13 3.48 6.87
C MET A 1 13.87 1.99 6.83
N MET A 2 12.62 1.55 6.89
CA MET A 2 12.27 0.12 6.84
C MET A 2 12.28 -0.38 5.38
N PRO A 3 12.79 -1.59 5.07
CA PRO A 3 12.69 -2.16 3.73
C PRO A 3 11.24 -2.46 3.33
N LEU A 4 10.93 -2.34 2.03
CA LEU A 4 9.60 -2.56 1.46
C LEU A 4 9.02 -3.94 1.83
N GLU A 5 9.80 -5.00 1.67
CA GLU A 5 9.37 -6.38 1.99
C GLU A 5 8.91 -6.49 3.46
N LYS A 6 9.62 -5.83 4.38
CA LYS A 6 9.31 -5.88 5.81
C LYS A 6 8.03 -5.11 6.17
N ILE A 7 7.67 -4.09 5.39
CA ILE A 7 6.41 -3.35 5.54
C ILE A 7 5.23 -4.26 5.17
N ILE A 8 5.34 -4.97 4.04
CA ILE A 8 4.32 -5.92 3.56
C ILE A 8 4.15 -7.09 4.53
N ASP A 9 5.25 -7.67 5.03
CA ASP A 9 5.19 -8.75 6.01
C ASP A 9 4.50 -8.32 7.31
N THR A 10 4.73 -7.08 7.75
CA THR A 10 4.10 -6.53 8.96
C THR A 10 2.60 -6.32 8.77
N PHE A 11 2.18 -5.90 7.57
CA PHE A 11 0.76 -5.78 7.23
C PHE A 11 0.05 -7.12 7.35
N TRP A 12 0.60 -8.19 6.76
CA TRP A 12 0.01 -9.53 6.84
C TRP A 12 0.06 -10.15 8.24
N ALA A 13 1.13 -9.91 9.00
CA ALA A 13 1.26 -10.39 10.38
C ALA A 13 0.16 -9.81 11.29
N ASN A 14 -0.22 -8.55 11.07
CA ASN A 14 -1.34 -7.90 11.76
C ASN A 14 -2.71 -8.20 11.11
N GLY A 15 -2.71 -8.77 9.91
CA GLY A 15 -3.89 -9.10 9.11
C GLY A 15 -4.83 -10.13 9.73
N LYS A 16 -4.32 -11.03 10.59
CA LYS A 16 -5.12 -12.10 11.23
C LYS A 16 -6.30 -11.60 12.08
N ASP A 17 -6.31 -10.32 12.47
CA ASP A 17 -7.37 -9.69 13.27
C ASP A 17 -8.19 -8.60 12.53
N LEU A 18 -8.03 -8.44 11.21
CA LEU A 18 -8.72 -7.39 10.42
C LEU A 18 -10.18 -7.70 10.05
N LYS A 19 -10.92 -8.46 10.88
CA LYS A 19 -12.31 -8.87 10.59
C LYS A 19 -13.34 -7.73 10.53
N GLU A 20 -12.96 -6.51 10.91
CA GLU A 20 -13.83 -5.33 10.92
C GLU A 20 -13.42 -4.37 9.79
N GLU A 21 -14.36 -3.97 8.94
CA GLU A 21 -14.14 -3.11 7.75
C GLU A 21 -13.35 -1.83 8.07
N TYR A 22 -13.60 -1.20 9.23
CA TYR A 22 -12.85 -0.01 9.65
C TYR A 22 -11.39 -0.32 10.02
N LYS A 23 -11.10 -1.51 10.57
CA LYS A 23 -9.72 -1.93 10.89
C LYS A 23 -8.95 -2.19 9.60
N TYR A 24 -9.59 -2.80 8.61
CA TYR A 24 -9.00 -2.99 7.29
C TYR A 24 -8.69 -1.65 6.64
N HIS A 25 -9.65 -0.72 6.60
CA HIS A 25 -9.42 0.60 6.03
C HIS A 25 -8.29 1.37 6.74
N ALA A 26 -8.24 1.32 8.06
CA ALA A 26 -7.15 1.93 8.83
C ALA A 26 -5.78 1.28 8.52
N ALA A 27 -5.73 -0.05 8.41
CA ALA A 27 -4.51 -0.77 8.06
C ALA A 27 -4.03 -0.42 6.65
N VAL A 28 -4.93 -0.35 5.66
CA VAL A 28 -4.59 0.04 4.28
C VAL A 28 -4.12 1.50 4.24
N THR A 29 -4.73 2.39 5.03
CA THR A 29 -4.29 3.78 5.13
C THR A 29 -2.88 3.90 5.70
N GLN A 30 -2.54 3.09 6.71
CA GLN A 30 -1.18 3.04 7.25
C GLN A 30 -0.20 2.48 6.22
N LEU A 31 -0.57 1.41 5.52
CA LEU A 31 0.24 0.82 4.45
C LEU A 31 0.55 1.85 3.35
N LEU A 32 -0.44 2.64 2.93
CA LEU A 32 -0.25 3.71 1.94
C LEU A 32 0.78 4.74 2.43
N ALA A 33 0.72 5.14 3.70
CA ALA A 33 1.67 6.08 4.28
C ALA A 33 3.10 5.51 4.34
N ASP A 34 3.24 4.24 4.73
CA ASP A 34 4.54 3.57 4.84
C ASP A 34 5.19 3.36 3.47
N ILE A 35 4.41 2.96 2.46
CA ILE A 35 4.85 2.82 1.07
C ILE A 35 5.27 4.18 0.50
N ARG A 36 4.46 5.22 0.75
CA ARG A 36 4.78 6.56 0.28
C ARG A 36 6.09 7.10 0.84
N ALA A 37 6.41 6.77 2.09
CA ALA A 37 7.64 7.21 2.76
C ALA A 37 8.93 6.58 2.17
N VAL A 38 8.82 5.48 1.41
CA VAL A 38 9.98 4.78 0.83
C VAL A 38 10.13 4.96 -0.67
N LEU A 39 9.06 5.37 -1.37
CA LEU A 39 9.10 5.62 -2.81
C LEU A 39 9.71 6.99 -3.13
N ASP A 40 10.45 7.04 -4.24
CA ASP A 40 10.93 8.31 -4.80
C ASP A 40 9.75 9.17 -5.27
N ASN A 41 9.88 10.49 -5.19
CA ASN A 41 8.84 11.43 -5.62
C ASN A 41 8.54 11.34 -7.14
N SER A 42 9.44 10.79 -7.95
CA SER A 42 9.20 10.52 -9.37
C SER A 42 8.36 9.27 -9.62
N SER A 43 8.11 8.43 -8.61
CA SER A 43 7.30 7.22 -8.73
C SER A 43 5.83 7.56 -9.05
N PRO A 44 5.24 7.00 -10.12
CA PRO A 44 3.81 7.09 -10.37
C PRO A 44 2.94 6.65 -9.19
N THR A 45 3.32 5.58 -8.47
CA THR A 45 2.61 5.13 -7.27
C THR A 45 2.69 6.17 -6.15
N ALA A 46 3.86 6.76 -5.91
CA ALA A 46 3.99 7.81 -4.90
C ALA A 46 3.08 9.01 -5.20
N GLN A 47 3.04 9.45 -6.46
CA GLN A 47 2.20 10.55 -6.90
C GLN A 47 0.71 10.23 -6.76
N ALA A 48 0.29 9.01 -7.06
CA ALA A 48 -1.10 8.59 -6.90
C ALA A 48 -1.55 8.53 -5.44
N ILE A 49 -0.65 8.13 -4.53
CA ILE A 49 -0.90 8.19 -3.09
C ILE A 49 -1.03 9.65 -2.63
N ASP A 50 -0.11 10.53 -3.06
CA ASP A 50 -0.14 11.97 -2.71
C ASP A 50 -1.42 12.66 -3.21
N ASN A 51 -1.87 12.29 -4.41
CA ASN A 51 -3.09 12.79 -5.04
C ASN A 51 -4.37 12.15 -4.47
N LYS A 52 -4.25 11.20 -3.53
CA LYS A 52 -5.37 10.46 -2.93
C LYS A 52 -6.27 9.82 -3.98
N GLU A 53 -5.66 9.23 -5.00
CA GLU A 53 -6.40 8.47 -6.01
C GLU A 53 -7.10 7.24 -5.41
N SER A 54 -8.00 6.61 -6.17
CA SER A 54 -8.65 5.37 -5.73
C SER A 54 -7.64 4.24 -5.52
N TRP A 55 -7.93 3.31 -4.62
CA TRP A 55 -7.08 2.14 -4.37
C TRP A 55 -6.82 1.34 -5.65
N GLU A 56 -7.80 1.25 -6.54
CA GLU A 56 -7.65 0.61 -7.85
C GLU A 56 -6.63 1.34 -8.74
N SER A 57 -6.66 2.68 -8.79
CA SER A 57 -5.69 3.47 -9.56
C SER A 57 -4.28 3.35 -8.98
N ILE A 58 -4.16 3.36 -7.65
CA ILE A 58 -2.89 3.17 -6.95
C ILE A 58 -2.36 1.75 -7.22
N ALA A 59 -3.22 0.74 -7.17
CA ALA A 59 -2.86 -0.65 -7.46
C ALA A 59 -2.37 -0.82 -8.90
N GLN A 60 -3.00 -0.17 -9.88
CA GLN A 60 -2.60 -0.24 -11.27
C GLN A 60 -1.18 0.32 -11.47
N LYS A 61 -0.89 1.50 -10.93
CA LYS A 61 0.45 2.11 -11.00
C LYS A 61 1.49 1.27 -10.26
N ALA A 62 1.11 0.71 -9.12
CA ALA A 62 1.95 -0.21 -8.37
C ALA A 62 2.33 -1.46 -9.19
N ARG A 63 1.40 -2.05 -9.95
CA ARG A 63 1.71 -3.16 -10.88
C ARG A 63 2.67 -2.75 -11.98
N GLU A 64 2.47 -1.56 -12.57
CA GLU A 64 3.33 -1.04 -13.62
C GLU A 64 4.77 -0.81 -13.14
N GLU A 65 4.95 -0.49 -11.86
CA GLU A 65 6.26 -0.35 -11.21
C GLU A 65 6.82 -1.66 -10.61
N GLY A 66 6.10 -2.79 -10.75
CA GLY A 66 6.51 -4.10 -10.23
C GLY A 66 6.24 -4.33 -8.74
N LEU A 67 5.50 -3.43 -8.08
CA LEU A 67 5.07 -3.53 -6.68
C LEU A 67 3.85 -4.46 -6.53
N ASN A 68 3.97 -5.68 -7.05
CA ASN A 68 2.83 -6.60 -7.25
C ASN A 68 2.12 -7.01 -5.94
N ASP A 69 2.87 -7.20 -4.86
CA ASP A 69 2.28 -7.58 -3.56
C ASP A 69 1.47 -6.42 -2.96
N PHE A 70 1.99 -5.20 -3.07
CA PHE A 70 1.27 -3.99 -2.65
C PHE A 70 0.01 -3.77 -3.50
N ALA A 71 0.11 -3.95 -4.82
CA ALA A 71 -1.04 -3.83 -5.71
C ALA A 71 -2.14 -4.88 -5.42
N SER A 72 -1.74 -6.09 -5.03
CA SER A 72 -2.68 -7.17 -4.69
C SER A 72 -3.50 -6.81 -3.46
N ILE A 73 -2.88 -6.25 -2.41
CA ILE A 73 -3.57 -5.80 -1.19
C ILE A 73 -4.64 -4.75 -1.50
N LEU A 74 -4.35 -3.81 -2.40
CA LEU A 74 -5.26 -2.71 -2.74
C LEU A 74 -6.43 -3.13 -3.67
N SER A 75 -6.36 -4.32 -4.24
CA SER A 75 -7.37 -4.84 -5.18
C SER A 75 -8.21 -5.99 -4.61
N ASP A 76 -8.05 -6.27 -3.32
CA ASP A 76 -8.75 -7.30 -2.54
C ASP A 76 -9.89 -6.65 -1.72
#